data_AF-A0A1Z8JIA7-F1
#
_entry.id   AF-A0A1Z8JIA7-F1
#
_cell.length_a   1.000
_cell.length_b   1.000
_cell.length_c   1.000
_cell.angle_alpha   90.00
_cell.angle_beta   90.00
_cell.angle_gamma   90.00
#
_symmetry.space_group_name_H-M   'P 1'
#
loop_
_entity.id
_entity.type
_entity.pdbx_description
1 polymer ?
#
loop_
_entity_poly.entity_id
_entity_poly.type
_entity_poly.pdbx_seq_one_letter_code
_entity_poly.pdbx_strand_id
1 'polypeptide(L)'
;MRGIKGEYERVENEVLHIGNGEKKFFTTKKIAILVLAALLFGLATPFTGFLTKPAPPSPPSSDEPLCPIPSKIPIKESEKVQFVLNDKKFQEGVIDRFSKALQIDTIVYDKTTNYTKMANFHEYLEKTYPNVYETAEVNKVNEYGLVFYFEGSNKDLKPIMLAAHMDTVPIGNPDDWSEDPLSGSFDGTYFHARGAFDCKNLLVGLMEATELLIQDGKTSFERGVILAFGFDEEKSGWDGAYHIGQFLVDKFGPNSIESIVDEGPVMFSEIMGDYYSLIINGEKGYADIKVEITTPGGHSSIPRDHTSIGMLSKLLSDYEEDQYKPVLVPENPMMGFFQCVGEHGRLPPNIADAARKIGFDDGSKEIIIDYFGKSPLIKYNFQTSQAIDIINGGDKSNALPRSVSAVVNHRISYGNDFDDIWAKFTKHGKVAAERYNVGLSVNGREILPASDNGNIVISFYSDGLSPAKKSPDNDDFWFEFTGIIKSFYEDEVFPDKMLKGDKKFIVTPGIMSGNTDTRHYWDLTDRIFRVQPGSTDMFSSNVHGQDERVDLHTHLESISFYYNYISHFANL
;
A
#
# COMPACT_ATOMS: atom_id res chain seq x y z
N MET A 1 -51.71 -29.70 -4.34
CA MET A 1 -52.93 -30.19 -3.66
C MET A 1 -54.13 -29.38 -4.11
N ARG A 2 -55.28 -30.02 -4.29
CA ARG A 2 -56.57 -29.40 -4.66
C ARG A 2 -57.09 -28.42 -3.61
N GLY A 3 -57.60 -27.28 -4.08
CA GLY A 3 -58.80 -26.61 -3.57
C GLY A 3 -58.53 -25.44 -2.60
N ILE A 4 -59.27 -24.32 -2.57
CA ILE A 4 -60.70 -24.06 -2.81
C ILE A 4 -60.90 -22.56 -3.16
N LYS A 5 -61.99 -22.27 -3.87
CA LYS A 5 -62.56 -20.97 -4.30
C LYS A 5 -62.89 -19.97 -3.16
N GLY A 6 -62.91 -18.69 -3.51
CA GLY A 6 -63.69 -17.64 -2.84
C GLY A 6 -63.68 -16.33 -3.64
N GLU A 7 -64.76 -16.05 -4.37
CA GLU A 7 -65.10 -14.73 -4.96
C GLU A 7 -65.64 -13.78 -3.89
N TYR A 8 -65.51 -12.46 -4.06
CA TYR A 8 -66.58 -11.47 -3.83
C TYR A 8 -66.21 -10.08 -4.42
N GLU A 9 -67.26 -9.39 -4.85
CA GLU A 9 -67.35 -8.32 -5.83
C GLU A 9 -67.05 -6.87 -5.36
N ARG A 10 -66.69 -6.05 -6.36
CA ARG A 10 -67.03 -4.63 -6.64
C ARG A 10 -67.91 -3.85 -5.65
N VAL A 11 -67.50 -2.60 -5.42
CA VAL A 11 -68.43 -1.46 -5.26
C VAL A 11 -67.96 -0.30 -6.13
N GLU A 12 -68.88 0.20 -6.97
CA GLU A 12 -68.79 1.38 -7.82
C GLU A 12 -69.56 2.57 -7.19
N ASN A 13 -69.02 3.78 -7.42
CA ASN A 13 -69.66 5.05 -7.76
C ASN A 13 -70.70 5.78 -6.87
N GLU A 14 -70.44 7.08 -6.66
CA GLU A 14 -71.33 8.27 -6.76
C GLU A 14 -70.38 9.50 -6.65
N VAL A 15 -70.15 10.45 -7.57
CA VAL A 15 -70.89 11.27 -8.58
C VAL A 15 -71.83 12.34 -7.99
N LEU A 16 -71.58 13.61 -8.43
CA LEU A 16 -72.46 14.80 -8.63
C LEU A 16 -71.75 16.08 -8.09
N HIS A 17 -71.71 17.26 -8.71
CA HIS A 17 -72.21 17.78 -10.00
C HIS A 17 -71.57 19.16 -10.30
N ILE A 18 -71.09 19.33 -11.54
CA ILE A 18 -71.17 20.45 -12.51
C ILE A 18 -71.35 21.91 -12.01
N GLY A 19 -70.49 22.80 -12.51
CA GLY A 19 -70.76 24.23 -12.66
C GLY A 19 -69.81 24.90 -13.68
N ASN A 20 -70.37 25.31 -14.82
CA ASN A 20 -69.71 25.83 -16.02
C ASN A 20 -69.36 27.33 -15.93
N GLY A 21 -68.34 27.78 -16.67
CA GLY A 21 -68.36 29.08 -17.36
C GLY A 21 -67.27 30.11 -17.00
N GLU A 22 -66.22 30.21 -17.81
CA GLU A 22 -66.02 31.28 -18.80
C GLU A 22 -64.55 31.40 -19.23
N LYS A 23 -64.32 31.29 -20.54
CA LYS A 23 -63.05 31.56 -21.20
C LYS A 23 -62.79 33.07 -21.24
N LYS A 24 -61.62 33.51 -20.80
CA LYS A 24 -60.99 34.74 -21.31
C LYS A 24 -59.58 34.43 -21.81
N PHE A 25 -59.44 34.62 -23.13
CA PHE A 25 -58.19 34.69 -23.86
C PHE A 25 -57.23 35.69 -23.20
N PHE A 26 -56.02 35.26 -22.85
CA PHE A 26 -54.87 36.14 -22.78
C PHE A 26 -53.83 35.68 -23.81
N THR A 27 -53.47 36.64 -24.66
CA THR A 27 -52.70 36.52 -25.89
C THR A 27 -51.23 36.22 -25.63
N THR A 28 -50.74 35.16 -26.25
CA THR A 28 -49.39 34.57 -26.26
C THR A 28 -48.33 35.42 -27.01
N LYS A 29 -48.31 36.75 -26.80
CA LYS A 29 -47.34 37.63 -27.48
C LYS A 29 -46.36 38.40 -26.58
N LYS A 30 -46.37 38.21 -25.27
CA LYS A 30 -45.37 38.84 -24.36
C LYS A 30 -44.45 37.88 -23.61
N ILE A 31 -44.72 36.58 -23.61
CA ILE A 31 -43.81 35.57 -23.03
C ILE A 31 -42.78 35.09 -24.07
N ALA A 32 -43.13 35.10 -25.36
CA ALA A 32 -42.22 34.72 -26.43
C ALA A 32 -41.07 35.73 -26.67
N ILE A 33 -41.17 36.98 -26.20
CA ILE A 33 -40.12 38.00 -26.38
C ILE A 33 -39.08 37.94 -25.23
N LEU A 34 -39.48 37.52 -24.03
CA LEU A 34 -38.53 37.34 -22.91
C LEU A 34 -37.72 36.04 -23.04
N VAL A 35 -38.29 35.00 -23.65
CA VAL A 35 -37.56 33.74 -23.89
C VAL A 35 -36.62 33.85 -25.10
N LEU A 36 -36.96 34.62 -26.14
CA LEU A 36 -36.02 34.87 -27.26
C LEU A 36 -34.89 35.85 -26.91
N ALA A 37 -35.11 36.82 -26.01
CA ALA A 37 -34.04 37.72 -25.56
C ALA A 37 -33.01 37.02 -24.66
N ALA A 38 -33.44 36.01 -23.89
CA ALA A 38 -32.54 35.16 -23.11
C ALA A 38 -31.74 34.16 -23.99
N LEU A 39 -32.29 33.76 -25.15
CA LEU A 39 -31.62 32.86 -26.10
C LEU A 39 -30.70 33.57 -27.10
N LEU A 40 -30.85 34.88 -27.30
CA LEU A 40 -30.00 35.67 -28.23
C LEU A 40 -28.84 36.42 -27.54
N PHE A 41 -28.82 36.51 -26.21
CA PHE A 41 -27.66 37.05 -25.45
C PHE A 41 -26.83 35.97 -24.73
N GLY A 42 -27.15 34.68 -24.94
CA GLY A 42 -26.45 33.55 -24.34
C GLY A 42 -25.36 32.89 -25.20
N LEU A 43 -25.06 33.44 -26.37
CA LEU A 43 -24.11 32.85 -27.33
C LEU A 43 -23.15 33.91 -27.88
N ALA A 44 -22.16 34.26 -27.05
CA ALA A 44 -20.81 34.71 -27.44
C ALA A 44 -20.11 35.33 -26.23
N THR A 45 -19.98 34.58 -25.13
CA THR A 45 -18.73 34.65 -24.39
C THR A 45 -18.10 33.27 -24.58
N PRO A 46 -16.84 33.19 -25.01
CA PRO A 46 -16.16 31.92 -24.96
C PRO A 46 -16.13 31.57 -23.48
N PHE A 47 -16.94 30.59 -23.07
CA PHE A 47 -16.68 29.85 -21.85
C PHE A 47 -15.46 28.97 -22.14
N THR A 48 -14.33 29.63 -22.41
CA THR A 48 -13.03 29.17 -21.98
C THR A 48 -13.02 29.29 -20.47
N GLY A 49 -13.84 28.48 -19.81
CA GLY A 49 -13.38 27.86 -18.58
C GLY A 49 -12.24 26.94 -19.00
N PHE A 50 -11.09 27.53 -19.34
CA PHE A 50 -9.85 26.88 -18.98
C PHE A 50 -10.07 26.58 -17.50
N LEU A 51 -10.22 25.30 -17.17
CA LEU A 51 -9.56 24.80 -15.97
C LEU A 51 -8.10 25.23 -16.17
N THR A 52 -7.79 26.49 -15.84
CA THR A 52 -6.43 26.90 -15.61
C THR A 52 -6.08 26.03 -14.43
N LYS A 53 -5.38 24.92 -14.70
CA LYS A 53 -4.58 24.28 -13.67
C LYS A 53 -3.95 25.45 -12.90
N PRO A 54 -4.12 25.53 -11.57
CA PRO A 54 -3.47 26.58 -10.81
C PRO A 54 -2.03 26.63 -11.30
N ALA A 55 -1.57 27.84 -11.66
CA ALA A 55 -0.20 28.01 -12.12
C ALA A 55 0.69 27.31 -11.09
N PRO A 56 1.70 26.52 -11.52
CA PRO A 56 2.59 25.88 -10.59
C PRO A 56 3.06 26.93 -9.58
N PRO A 57 3.14 26.58 -8.28
CA PRO A 57 3.65 27.51 -7.28
C PRO A 57 4.96 28.10 -7.80
N SER A 58 5.16 29.41 -7.60
CA SER A 58 6.46 29.99 -7.94
C SER A 58 7.52 29.29 -7.08
N PRO A 59 8.71 28.99 -7.63
CA PRO A 59 9.78 28.40 -6.83
C PRO A 59 10.03 29.28 -5.60
N PRO A 60 10.34 28.68 -4.43
CA PRO A 60 10.71 29.46 -3.24
C PRO A 60 11.85 30.43 -3.59
N SER A 61 11.97 31.52 -2.82
CA SER A 61 13.15 32.40 -2.92
C SER A 61 14.42 31.55 -2.86
N SER A 62 15.42 31.90 -3.67
CA SER A 62 16.57 31.07 -4.10
C SER A 62 17.41 30.36 -3.02
N ASP A 63 17.09 30.54 -1.73
CA ASP A 63 17.93 30.17 -0.61
C ASP A 63 17.33 29.04 0.26
N GLU A 64 16.06 28.67 0.11
CA GLU A 64 15.48 27.51 0.82
C GLU A 64 15.68 26.21 0.02
N PRO A 65 16.29 25.16 0.62
CA PRO A 65 16.53 23.89 -0.05
C PRO A 65 15.20 23.15 -0.32
N LEU A 66 15.06 22.61 -1.53
CA LEU A 66 13.86 21.86 -1.95
C LEU A 66 13.81 20.47 -1.35
N CYS A 67 14.97 19.91 -1.02
CA CYS A 67 15.12 18.76 -0.15
C CYS A 67 15.92 19.18 1.09
N PRO A 68 15.24 19.60 2.17
CA PRO A 68 15.92 19.90 3.42
C PRO A 68 16.58 18.61 3.95
N ILE A 69 17.91 18.54 3.89
CA ILE A 69 18.65 17.45 4.53
C ILE A 69 18.40 17.57 6.03
N PRO A 70 17.90 16.52 6.70
CA PRO A 70 17.70 16.57 8.14
C PRO A 70 19.02 16.82 8.85
N SER A 71 18.97 17.71 9.84
CA SER A 71 20.11 17.89 10.74
C SER A 71 20.30 16.62 11.57
N LYS A 72 21.55 16.31 11.90
CA LYS A 72 21.87 15.18 12.79
C LYS A 72 21.22 15.39 14.15
N ILE A 73 20.50 14.37 14.63
CA ILE A 73 19.99 14.30 16.00
C ILE A 73 20.89 13.34 16.78
N PRO A 74 21.54 13.79 17.87
CA PRO A 74 22.42 12.93 18.66
C PRO A 74 21.71 11.65 19.12
N ILE A 75 22.39 10.51 18.98
CA ILE A 75 21.89 9.22 19.43
C ILE A 75 21.95 9.18 20.96
N LYS A 76 20.77 9.24 21.59
CA LYS A 76 20.59 9.22 23.05
C LYS A 76 21.24 8.01 23.68
N GLU A 77 21.17 6.87 22.99
CA GLU A 77 21.60 5.56 23.49
C GLU A 77 22.88 5.03 22.85
N SER A 78 23.80 5.91 22.43
CA SER A 78 25.00 5.56 21.67
C SER A 78 25.81 4.40 22.29
N GLU A 79 26.05 4.41 23.61
CA GLU A 79 26.77 3.32 24.29
C GLU A 79 26.06 1.97 24.16
N LYS A 80 24.73 1.95 24.28
CA LYS A 80 23.94 0.72 24.15
C LYS A 80 23.83 0.27 22.70
N VAL A 81 23.70 1.20 21.76
CA VAL A 81 23.77 0.91 20.32
C VAL A 81 25.07 0.21 19.99
N GLN A 82 26.22 0.75 20.42
CA GLN A 82 27.52 0.13 20.20
C GLN A 82 27.67 -1.22 20.90
N PHE A 83 27.08 -1.38 22.09
CA PHE A 83 27.04 -2.69 22.78
C PHE A 83 26.31 -3.74 21.93
N VAL A 84 25.09 -3.45 21.46
CA VAL A 84 24.30 -4.37 20.62
C VAL A 84 25.04 -4.75 19.33
N LEU A 85 25.64 -3.75 18.66
CA LEU A 85 26.32 -3.95 17.38
C LEU A 85 27.63 -4.73 17.48
N ASN A 86 28.29 -4.78 18.65
CA ASN A 86 29.66 -5.29 18.76
C ASN A 86 29.89 -6.38 19.82
N ASP A 87 29.06 -6.49 20.86
CA ASP A 87 29.27 -7.46 21.93
C ASP A 87 28.96 -8.89 21.46
N LYS A 88 29.99 -9.73 21.34
CA LYS A 88 29.86 -11.07 20.78
C LYS A 88 28.96 -11.99 21.60
N LYS A 89 28.97 -11.85 22.93
CA LYS A 89 28.15 -12.68 23.80
C LYS A 89 26.67 -12.32 23.68
N PHE A 90 26.37 -11.03 23.59
CA PHE A 90 25.02 -10.56 23.29
C PHE A 90 24.55 -11.08 21.92
N GLN A 91 25.39 -10.96 20.89
CA GLN A 91 25.11 -11.44 19.54
C GLN A 91 24.81 -12.94 19.49
N GLU A 92 25.57 -13.78 20.21
CA GLU A 92 25.30 -15.22 20.32
C GLU A 92 23.90 -15.50 20.88
N GLY A 93 23.47 -14.74 21.89
CA GLY A 93 22.12 -14.84 22.45
C GLY A 93 21.04 -14.40 21.47
N VAL A 94 21.27 -13.32 20.73
CA VAL A 94 20.36 -12.84 19.67
C VAL A 94 20.24 -13.86 18.54
N ILE A 95 21.35 -14.44 18.09
CA ILE A 95 21.35 -15.48 17.04
C ILE A 95 20.48 -16.67 17.47
N ASP A 96 20.65 -17.16 18.70
CA ASP A 96 19.87 -18.28 19.22
C ASP A 96 18.37 -17.97 19.30
N ARG A 97 18.00 -16.78 19.77
CA ARG A 97 16.58 -16.36 19.85
C ARG A 97 15.99 -16.15 18.46
N PHE A 98 16.68 -15.44 17.57
CA PHE A 98 16.14 -15.20 16.24
C PHE A 98 16.01 -16.50 15.43
N SER A 99 17.03 -17.38 15.49
CA SER A 99 16.97 -18.72 14.89
C SER A 99 15.74 -19.52 15.35
N LYS A 100 15.43 -19.52 16.66
CA LYS A 100 14.25 -20.20 17.21
C LYS A 100 12.93 -19.57 16.77
N ALA A 101 12.87 -18.25 16.63
CA ALA A 101 11.68 -17.56 16.11
C ALA A 101 11.38 -17.99 14.66
N LEU A 102 12.42 -18.15 13.85
CA LEU A 102 12.31 -18.56 12.45
C LEU A 102 11.82 -20.00 12.28
N GLN A 103 12.12 -20.89 13.24
CA GLN A 103 11.66 -22.29 13.24
C GLN A 103 10.15 -22.45 13.46
N ILE A 104 9.46 -21.40 13.88
CA ILE A 104 8.03 -21.47 14.21
C ILE A 104 7.20 -21.22 12.96
N ASP A 105 6.49 -22.24 12.49
CA ASP A 105 5.61 -22.14 11.32
C ASP A 105 4.45 -21.16 11.59
N THR A 106 4.43 -20.06 10.84
CA THR A 106 3.35 -19.05 10.82
C THR A 106 2.82 -18.83 9.40
N ILE A 107 2.90 -19.85 8.54
CA ILE A 107 2.57 -19.72 7.11
C ILE A 107 1.07 -19.48 6.90
N VAL A 108 0.75 -18.50 6.06
CA VAL A 108 -0.60 -18.15 5.63
C VAL A 108 -0.72 -18.24 4.09
N TYR A 109 -1.86 -18.75 3.64
CA TYR A 109 -2.33 -18.73 2.24
C TYR A 109 -3.54 -17.82 2.08
N ASP A 110 -3.86 -17.40 0.85
CA ASP A 110 -5.04 -16.56 0.51
C ASP A 110 -6.37 -17.01 1.12
N LYS A 111 -6.56 -18.32 1.30
CA LYS A 111 -7.80 -18.94 1.82
C LYS A 111 -7.71 -19.38 3.28
N THR A 112 -6.66 -18.97 3.98
CA THR A 112 -6.47 -19.35 5.39
C THR A 112 -7.57 -18.74 6.25
N THR A 113 -8.16 -19.59 7.07
CA THR A 113 -9.21 -19.24 8.05
C THR A 113 -8.92 -19.84 9.42
N ASN A 114 -7.87 -20.65 9.54
CA ASN A 114 -7.43 -21.27 10.78
C ASN A 114 -6.00 -20.84 11.07
N TYR A 115 -5.84 -20.09 12.16
CA TYR A 115 -4.58 -19.48 12.59
C TYR A 115 -3.99 -20.15 13.83
N THR A 116 -4.40 -21.37 14.19
CA THR A 116 -3.95 -22.02 15.43
C THR A 116 -2.44 -22.14 15.56
N LYS A 117 -1.70 -22.16 14.45
CA LYS A 117 -0.23 -22.17 14.45
C LYS A 117 0.37 -20.92 15.10
N MET A 118 -0.30 -19.78 15.02
CA MET A 118 0.13 -18.52 15.65
C MET A 118 0.26 -18.64 17.18
N ALA A 119 -0.48 -19.55 17.81
CA ALA A 119 -0.36 -19.82 19.24
C ALA A 119 1.05 -20.28 19.64
N ASN A 120 1.73 -21.04 18.77
CA ASN A 120 3.11 -21.48 19.02
C ASN A 120 4.07 -20.28 19.04
N PHE A 121 3.81 -19.28 18.19
CA PHE A 121 4.63 -18.08 18.16
C PHE A 121 4.34 -17.18 19.36
N HIS A 122 3.08 -17.06 19.79
CA HIS A 122 2.73 -16.41 21.05
C HIS A 122 3.47 -17.03 22.24
N GLU A 123 3.44 -18.36 22.39
CA GLU A 123 4.14 -19.06 23.47
C GLU A 123 5.65 -18.77 23.44
N TYR A 124 6.24 -18.76 22.25
CA TYR A 124 7.64 -18.43 22.09
C TYR A 124 7.95 -16.98 22.50
N LEU A 125 7.15 -16.01 22.06
CA LEU A 125 7.35 -14.60 22.39
C LEU A 125 7.19 -14.37 23.90
N GLU A 126 6.15 -14.92 24.53
CA GLU A 126 5.90 -14.77 25.97
C GLU A 126 7.03 -15.38 26.82
N LYS A 127 7.54 -16.54 26.42
CA LYS A 127 8.66 -17.19 27.11
C LYS A 127 9.98 -16.45 26.92
N THR A 128 10.19 -15.87 25.75
CA THR A 128 11.47 -15.25 25.34
C THR A 128 11.60 -13.82 25.85
N TYR A 129 10.48 -13.09 25.94
CA TYR A 129 10.42 -11.67 26.32
C TYR A 129 9.51 -11.44 27.54
N PRO A 130 9.77 -12.11 28.68
CA PRO A 130 8.87 -12.06 29.82
C PRO A 130 8.72 -10.65 30.39
N ASN A 131 9.77 -9.82 30.38
CA ASN A 131 9.67 -8.48 30.95
C ASN A 131 8.76 -7.57 30.11
N VAL A 132 8.75 -7.74 28.78
CA VAL A 132 7.79 -7.07 27.90
C VAL A 132 6.36 -7.42 28.29
N TYR A 133 6.05 -8.72 28.42
CA TYR A 133 4.71 -9.19 28.75
C TYR A 133 4.26 -8.81 30.17
N GLU A 134 5.20 -8.74 31.13
CA GLU A 134 4.90 -8.32 32.51
C GLU A 134 4.69 -6.80 32.63
N THR A 135 5.35 -6.01 31.77
CA THR A 135 5.31 -4.53 31.85
C THR A 135 4.18 -3.93 31.02
N ALA A 136 3.87 -4.50 29.85
CA ALA A 136 2.86 -3.97 28.94
C ALA A 136 1.43 -4.39 29.31
N GLU A 137 0.46 -3.59 28.91
CA GLU A 137 -0.91 -4.08 28.73
C GLU A 137 -0.99 -4.87 27.42
N VAL A 138 -1.03 -6.20 27.53
CA VAL A 138 -1.08 -7.11 26.36
C VAL A 138 -2.51 -7.44 25.98
N ASN A 139 -2.89 -7.12 24.75
CA ASN A 139 -4.21 -7.39 24.18
C ASN A 139 -4.11 -8.37 23.01
N LYS A 140 -4.90 -9.45 23.07
CA LYS A 140 -5.09 -10.39 21.95
C LYS A 140 -6.32 -9.97 21.14
N VAL A 141 -6.10 -9.38 19.98
CA VAL A 141 -7.13 -8.84 19.09
C VAL A 141 -7.47 -9.87 18.02
N ASN A 142 -8.76 -10.18 17.87
CA ASN A 142 -9.25 -11.24 17.00
C ASN A 142 -8.48 -12.58 17.18
N GLU A 143 -8.34 -13.00 18.44
CA GLU A 143 -7.59 -14.16 18.93
C GLU A 143 -6.05 -14.08 18.80
N TYR A 144 -5.52 -13.68 17.64
CA TYR A 144 -4.09 -13.84 17.34
C TYR A 144 -3.32 -12.54 17.12
N GLY A 145 -3.99 -11.42 16.86
CA GLY A 145 -3.33 -10.11 16.78
C GLY A 145 -2.79 -9.72 18.14
N LEU A 146 -1.55 -9.23 18.21
CA LEU A 146 -0.93 -8.83 19.47
C LEU A 146 -0.77 -7.32 19.54
N VAL A 147 -1.29 -6.71 20.59
CA VAL A 147 -1.07 -5.29 20.89
C VAL A 147 -0.47 -5.17 22.28
N PHE A 148 0.77 -4.70 22.37
CA PHE A 148 1.45 -4.36 23.61
C PHE A 148 1.36 -2.85 23.80
N TYR A 149 0.68 -2.41 24.86
CA TYR A 149 0.62 -0.99 25.20
C TYR A 149 1.42 -0.69 26.47
N PHE A 150 2.48 0.09 26.31
CA PHE A 150 3.23 0.69 27.40
C PHE A 150 2.63 2.06 27.70
N GLU A 151 1.91 2.14 28.82
CA GLU A 151 1.17 3.34 29.18
C GLU A 151 2.12 4.50 29.48
N GLY A 152 1.92 5.62 28.78
CA GLY A 152 2.63 6.87 29.05
C GLY A 152 2.11 7.55 30.32
N SER A 153 3.02 8.07 31.13
CA SER A 153 2.70 8.86 32.32
C SER A 153 2.12 10.23 31.99
N ASN A 154 2.42 10.78 30.80
CA ASN A 154 1.86 12.04 30.31
C ASN A 154 0.74 11.78 29.28
N LYS A 155 -0.51 12.05 29.67
CA LYS A 155 -1.71 11.80 28.84
C LYS A 155 -1.91 12.81 27.70
N ASP A 156 -1.17 13.92 27.71
CA ASP A 156 -1.24 14.91 26.64
C ASP A 156 -0.37 14.51 25.44
N LEU A 157 0.52 13.53 25.61
CA LEU A 157 1.38 12.99 24.54
C LEU A 157 0.70 11.79 23.88
N LYS A 158 0.38 11.91 22.60
CA LYS A 158 -0.11 10.79 21.78
C LYS A 158 0.93 9.66 21.74
N PRO A 159 0.56 8.38 21.90
CA PRO A 159 1.53 7.31 21.81
C PRO A 159 2.13 7.19 20.40
N ILE A 160 3.35 6.67 20.32
CA ILE A 160 3.93 6.17 19.06
C ILE A 160 3.54 4.70 18.86
N MET A 161 3.42 4.27 17.61
CA MET A 161 3.12 2.88 17.27
C MET A 161 4.18 2.31 16.32
N LEU A 162 4.68 1.13 16.67
CA LEU A 162 5.60 0.33 15.88
C LEU A 162 4.88 -0.96 15.47
N ALA A 163 4.71 -1.15 14.17
CA ALA A 163 3.99 -2.27 13.59
C ALA A 163 4.93 -3.27 12.94
N ALA A 164 4.48 -4.53 12.89
CA ALA A 164 5.05 -5.63 12.12
C ALA A 164 3.96 -6.70 11.94
N HIS A 165 4.27 -7.80 11.25
CA HIS A 165 3.37 -8.95 11.17
C HIS A 165 4.07 -10.26 11.53
N MET A 166 3.28 -11.26 11.93
CA MET A 166 3.74 -12.56 12.40
C MET A 166 3.72 -13.63 11.31
N ASP A 167 2.83 -13.49 10.34
CA ASP A 167 2.63 -14.48 9.29
C ASP A 167 3.74 -14.43 8.25
N THR A 168 3.75 -15.44 7.39
CA THR A 168 4.70 -15.54 6.29
C THR A 168 4.02 -16.15 5.07
N VAL A 169 4.46 -15.79 3.86
CA VAL A 169 3.99 -16.48 2.65
C VAL A 169 4.34 -17.97 2.63
N PRO A 170 3.66 -18.78 1.79
CA PRO A 170 4.00 -20.18 1.60
C PRO A 170 5.46 -20.42 1.17
N ILE A 171 6.01 -21.55 1.61
CA ILE A 171 7.37 -21.98 1.26
C ILE A 171 7.49 -22.53 -0.17
N GLY A 172 6.39 -22.71 -0.88
CA GLY A 172 6.40 -23.32 -2.22
C GLY A 172 6.80 -24.80 -2.18
N ASN A 173 7.62 -25.21 -3.15
CA ASN A 173 8.17 -26.57 -3.21
C ASN A 173 9.43 -26.65 -2.30
N PRO A 174 9.44 -27.49 -1.24
CA PRO A 174 10.60 -27.61 -0.36
C PRO A 174 11.89 -28.03 -1.08
N ASP A 175 11.80 -28.77 -2.19
CA ASP A 175 12.98 -29.21 -2.96
C ASP A 175 13.70 -28.05 -3.69
N ASP A 176 13.04 -26.88 -3.81
CA ASP A 176 13.64 -25.69 -4.43
C ASP A 176 14.53 -24.90 -3.44
N TRP A 177 14.50 -25.25 -2.15
CA TRP A 177 15.30 -24.62 -1.12
C TRP A 177 16.64 -25.34 -0.91
N SER A 178 17.69 -24.55 -0.71
CA SER A 178 19.03 -25.04 -0.40
C SER A 178 19.11 -25.60 1.03
N GLU A 179 18.27 -25.10 1.94
CA GLU A 179 18.14 -25.53 3.33
C GLU A 179 16.66 -25.64 3.72
N ASP A 180 16.34 -26.33 4.82
CA ASP A 180 14.95 -26.39 5.29
C ASP A 180 14.42 -24.96 5.54
N PRO A 181 13.31 -24.54 4.90
CA PRO A 181 12.77 -23.18 4.99
C PRO A 181 12.33 -22.77 6.40
N LEU A 182 12.21 -23.72 7.33
CA LEU A 182 11.93 -23.47 8.75
C LEU A 182 13.10 -23.91 9.65
N SER A 183 14.31 -24.04 9.11
CA SER A 183 15.49 -24.39 9.92
C SER A 183 15.90 -23.27 10.87
N GLY A 184 15.71 -22.01 10.46
CA GLY A 184 16.29 -20.85 11.13
C GLY A 184 17.81 -20.94 11.20
N SER A 185 18.47 -21.59 10.24
CA SER A 185 19.91 -21.81 10.28
C SER A 185 20.67 -20.50 10.19
N PHE A 186 21.86 -20.45 10.80
CA PHE A 186 22.77 -19.32 10.70
C PHE A 186 24.13 -19.81 10.20
N ASP A 187 24.56 -19.29 9.05
CA ASP A 187 25.81 -19.73 8.38
C ASP A 187 27.07 -18.95 8.82
N GLY A 188 26.93 -18.06 9.80
CA GLY A 188 27.96 -17.12 10.23
C GLY A 188 27.81 -15.71 9.65
N THR A 189 26.94 -15.53 8.65
CA THR A 189 26.62 -14.23 8.03
C THR A 189 25.11 -14.04 7.92
N TYR A 190 24.39 -15.02 7.38
CA TYR A 190 22.97 -14.97 7.07
C TYR A 190 22.18 -15.98 7.89
N PHE A 191 20.96 -15.57 8.25
CA PHE A 191 19.89 -16.46 8.67
C PHE A 191 19.14 -16.93 7.42
N HIS A 192 18.95 -18.24 7.26
CA HIS A 192 18.19 -18.81 6.13
C HIS A 192 16.88 -19.42 6.65
N ALA A 193 15.76 -18.78 6.30
CA ALA A 193 14.42 -19.27 6.61
C ALA A 193 13.37 -18.38 5.93
N ARG A 194 12.18 -18.94 5.71
CA ARG A 194 10.98 -18.14 5.44
C ARG A 194 10.71 -17.21 6.62
N GLY A 195 10.52 -15.93 6.33
CA GLY A 195 10.33 -14.87 7.31
C GLY A 195 11.60 -14.33 7.94
N ALA A 196 12.78 -14.77 7.47
CA ALA A 196 14.06 -14.21 7.89
C ALA A 196 14.12 -12.71 7.60
N PHE A 197 13.63 -12.26 6.46
CA PHE A 197 13.54 -10.85 6.12
C PHE A 197 12.12 -10.30 6.37
N ASP A 198 11.08 -11.03 5.94
CA ASP A 198 9.68 -10.55 5.88
C ASP A 198 8.72 -11.43 6.73
N CYS A 199 8.34 -11.04 7.94
CA CYS A 199 8.77 -9.83 8.66
C CYS A 199 9.22 -10.13 10.09
N LYS A 200 9.59 -11.39 10.38
CA LYS A 200 9.99 -11.78 11.74
C LYS A 200 11.26 -11.08 12.20
N ASN A 201 12.17 -10.68 11.31
CA ASN A 201 13.31 -9.84 11.68
C ASN A 201 12.87 -8.55 12.38
N LEU A 202 11.92 -7.83 11.79
CA LEU A 202 11.40 -6.58 12.34
C LEU A 202 10.69 -6.83 13.68
N LEU A 203 9.75 -7.79 13.71
CA LEU A 203 8.98 -8.13 14.91
C LEU A 203 9.89 -8.54 16.08
N VAL A 204 10.82 -9.48 15.83
CA VAL A 204 11.76 -9.95 16.84
C VAL A 204 12.69 -8.83 17.26
N GLY A 205 13.15 -7.99 16.33
CA GLY A 205 13.97 -6.82 16.63
C GLY A 205 13.28 -5.83 17.59
N LEU A 206 11.98 -5.57 17.37
CA LEU A 206 11.15 -4.75 18.27
C LEU A 206 11.02 -5.38 19.67
N MET A 207 10.79 -6.68 19.75
CA MET A 207 10.66 -7.41 21.02
C MET A 207 11.98 -7.45 21.80
N GLU A 208 13.10 -7.75 21.14
CA GLU A 208 14.44 -7.73 21.72
C GLU A 208 14.83 -6.33 22.22
N ALA A 209 14.58 -5.29 21.43
CA ALA A 209 14.86 -3.91 21.80
C ALA A 209 14.09 -3.51 23.07
N THR A 210 12.81 -3.84 23.11
CA THR A 210 11.92 -3.48 24.23
C THR A 210 12.25 -4.28 25.48
N GLU A 211 12.55 -5.58 25.35
CA GLU A 211 13.01 -6.42 26.45
C GLU A 211 14.33 -5.88 27.03
N LEU A 212 15.29 -5.51 26.17
CA LEU A 212 16.56 -4.93 26.62
C LEU A 212 16.37 -3.58 27.31
N LEU A 213 15.47 -2.72 26.82
CA LEU A 213 15.12 -1.45 27.49
C LEU A 213 14.62 -1.67 28.91
N ILE A 214 13.71 -2.62 29.09
CA ILE A 214 13.11 -2.92 30.39
C ILE A 214 14.17 -3.54 31.33
N GLN A 215 15.02 -4.44 30.83
CA GLN A 215 16.12 -5.03 31.59
C GLN A 215 17.15 -3.97 32.04
N ASP A 216 17.35 -2.92 31.26
CA ASP A 216 18.17 -1.76 31.63
C ASP A 216 17.46 -0.81 32.63
N GLY A 217 16.24 -1.12 33.06
CA GLY A 217 15.46 -0.36 34.04
C GLY A 217 14.61 0.77 33.45
N LYS A 218 14.51 0.87 32.12
CA LYS A 218 13.75 1.94 31.43
C LYS A 218 12.29 1.55 31.23
N THR A 219 11.53 1.64 32.32
CA THR A 219 10.10 1.27 32.37
C THR A 219 9.16 2.45 32.56
N SER A 220 9.69 3.67 32.71
CA SER A 220 8.92 4.88 33.01
C SER A 220 8.68 5.72 31.75
N PHE A 221 7.83 5.22 30.86
CA PHE A 221 7.47 5.89 29.61
C PHE A 221 6.74 7.21 29.88
N GLU A 222 7.25 8.35 29.36
CA GLU A 222 6.50 9.62 29.43
C GLU A 222 5.40 9.64 28.37
N ARG A 223 5.78 9.38 27.11
CA ARG A 223 4.86 9.14 26.00
C ARG A 223 4.61 7.65 25.87
N GLY A 224 3.36 7.27 25.64
CA GLY A 224 3.01 5.85 25.48
C GLY A 224 3.63 5.23 24.22
N VAL A 225 3.84 3.91 24.26
CA VAL A 225 4.38 3.13 23.14
C VAL A 225 3.46 1.96 22.86
N ILE A 226 3.13 1.76 21.58
CA ILE A 226 2.32 0.64 21.11
C ILE A 226 3.19 -0.22 20.20
N LEU A 227 3.29 -1.52 20.50
CA LEU A 227 3.74 -2.52 19.54
C LEU A 227 2.51 -3.27 19.05
N ALA A 228 2.32 -3.36 17.73
CA ALA A 228 1.13 -3.95 17.13
C ALA A 228 1.51 -4.96 16.05
N PHE A 229 1.14 -6.23 16.24
CA PHE A 229 1.54 -7.33 15.37
C PHE A 229 0.32 -8.02 14.73
N GLY A 230 0.18 -7.86 13.41
CA GLY A 230 -0.78 -8.57 12.57
C GLY A 230 -0.41 -10.04 12.39
N PHE A 231 -1.32 -10.84 11.82
CA PHE A 231 -1.13 -12.29 11.63
C PHE A 231 -1.68 -12.81 10.30
N ASP A 232 -2.05 -11.90 9.38
CA ASP A 232 -2.50 -12.23 8.05
C ASP A 232 -2.16 -11.14 7.01
N GLU A 233 -1.08 -10.38 7.23
CA GLU A 233 -0.61 -9.31 6.32
C GLU A 233 -0.44 -9.86 4.90
N GLU A 234 0.11 -11.08 4.78
CA GLU A 234 0.46 -11.74 3.52
C GLU A 234 -0.78 -12.11 2.69
N LYS A 235 -1.98 -11.95 3.26
CA LYS A 235 -3.28 -12.01 2.57
C LYS A 235 -4.14 -10.75 2.76
N SER A 236 -3.51 -9.60 2.95
CA SER A 236 -4.07 -8.25 3.10
C SER A 236 -4.53 -7.80 4.50
N GLY A 237 -4.26 -8.54 5.58
CA GLY A 237 -4.40 -8.03 6.95
C GLY A 237 -5.84 -7.86 7.46
N TRP A 238 -6.84 -8.50 6.85
CA TRP A 238 -8.27 -8.30 7.18
C TRP A 238 -8.69 -8.97 8.49
N ASP A 239 -8.00 -10.04 8.91
CA ASP A 239 -8.27 -10.73 10.17
C ASP A 239 -7.43 -10.17 11.34
N GLY A 240 -6.23 -9.66 11.06
CA GLY A 240 -5.30 -9.09 12.03
C GLY A 240 -5.36 -7.57 12.09
N ALA A 241 -4.67 -6.90 11.18
CA ALA A 241 -4.47 -5.45 11.24
C ALA A 241 -5.76 -4.64 11.15
N TYR A 242 -6.75 -5.08 10.36
CA TYR A 242 -8.07 -4.46 10.34
C TYR A 242 -8.71 -4.39 11.74
N HIS A 243 -8.70 -5.52 12.45
CA HIS A 243 -9.26 -5.60 13.79
C HIS A 243 -8.38 -4.87 14.83
N ILE A 244 -7.06 -4.87 14.67
CA ILE A 244 -6.15 -4.06 15.50
C ILE A 244 -6.45 -2.57 15.31
N GLY A 245 -6.63 -2.11 14.07
CA GLY A 245 -6.97 -0.73 13.76
C GLY A 245 -8.27 -0.31 14.43
N GLN A 246 -9.32 -1.14 14.31
CA GLN A 246 -10.59 -0.92 15.01
C GLN A 246 -10.43 -0.86 16.52
N PHE A 247 -9.72 -1.83 17.11
CA PHE A 247 -9.45 -1.87 18.54
C PHE A 247 -8.75 -0.59 19.04
N LEU A 248 -7.76 -0.11 18.29
CA LEU A 248 -7.02 1.11 18.64
C LEU A 248 -7.87 2.37 18.49
N VAL A 249 -8.71 2.46 17.45
CA VAL A 249 -9.67 3.57 17.28
C VAL A 249 -10.71 3.55 18.40
N ASP A 250 -11.22 2.39 18.79
CA ASP A 250 -12.17 2.26 19.89
C ASP A 250 -11.53 2.65 21.23
N LYS A 251 -10.26 2.32 21.44
CA LYS A 251 -9.53 2.57 22.68
C LYS A 251 -9.07 4.02 22.82
N PHE A 252 -8.49 4.60 21.77
CA PHE A 252 -7.82 5.90 21.82
C PHE A 252 -8.53 7.00 21.02
N GLY A 253 -9.48 6.63 20.15
CA GLY A 253 -10.15 7.54 19.21
C GLY A 253 -9.40 7.69 17.88
N PRO A 254 -10.02 8.33 16.88
CA PRO A 254 -9.35 8.66 15.63
C PRO A 254 -8.30 9.76 15.82
N ASN A 255 -7.25 9.77 14.99
CA ASN A 255 -6.14 10.72 15.05
C ASN A 255 -5.49 10.81 16.45
N SER A 256 -5.39 9.69 17.15
CA SER A 256 -4.93 9.61 18.55
C SER A 256 -3.48 9.13 18.68
N ILE A 257 -2.85 8.71 17.59
CA ILE A 257 -1.47 8.20 17.54
C ILE A 257 -0.55 9.28 16.97
N GLU A 258 0.64 9.46 17.54
CA GLU A 258 1.63 10.45 17.10
C GLU A 258 2.16 10.09 15.70
N SER A 259 2.56 8.83 15.54
CA SER A 259 3.13 8.26 14.34
C SER A 259 3.00 6.75 14.33
N ILE A 260 2.91 6.17 13.14
CA ILE A 260 3.04 4.73 12.89
C ILE A 260 4.29 4.50 12.06
N VAL A 261 5.15 3.58 12.49
CA VAL A 261 6.25 3.05 11.68
C VAL A 261 6.00 1.56 11.49
N ASP A 262 5.95 1.12 10.25
CA ASP A 262 5.72 -0.27 9.84
C ASP A 262 6.82 -0.74 8.88
N GLU A 263 6.74 -2.01 8.47
CA GLU A 263 7.65 -2.61 7.51
C GLU A 263 7.80 -1.79 6.22
N GLY A 264 8.96 -1.93 5.57
CA GLY A 264 9.27 -1.22 4.35
C GLY A 264 10.70 -1.50 3.90
N PRO A 265 11.26 -0.67 3.01
CA PRO A 265 12.64 -0.84 2.58
C PRO A 265 13.61 -0.65 3.75
N VAL A 266 14.80 -1.24 3.62
CA VAL A 266 15.86 -1.05 4.59
C VAL A 266 16.35 0.40 4.61
N MET A 267 16.68 0.91 5.80
CA MET A 267 17.11 2.30 5.99
C MET A 267 18.45 2.63 5.35
N PHE A 268 19.26 1.65 4.95
CA PHE A 268 20.55 1.88 4.32
C PHE A 268 20.73 1.03 3.06
N SER A 269 20.43 1.61 1.91
CA SER A 269 20.59 0.97 0.60
C SER A 269 21.59 1.71 -0.27
N GLU A 270 22.49 1.01 -0.96
CA GLU A 270 23.32 1.61 -2.00
C GLU A 270 22.58 1.62 -3.35
N ILE A 271 22.12 2.79 -3.78
CA ILE A 271 21.44 2.98 -5.06
C ILE A 271 21.96 4.22 -5.76
N MET A 272 21.99 4.21 -7.09
CA MET A 272 22.38 5.39 -7.90
C MET A 272 23.77 5.98 -7.54
N GLY A 273 24.66 5.14 -7.01
CA GLY A 273 26.02 5.53 -6.64
C GLY A 273 26.16 6.26 -5.31
N ASP A 274 25.10 6.42 -4.51
CA ASP A 274 25.13 6.94 -3.14
C ASP A 274 24.36 6.00 -2.20
N TYR A 275 24.31 6.30 -0.90
CA TYR A 275 23.49 5.57 0.06
C TYR A 275 22.19 6.32 0.32
N TYR A 276 21.09 5.59 0.40
CA TYR A 276 19.75 6.15 0.59
C TYR A 276 18.99 5.45 1.70
N SER A 277 18.22 6.25 2.42
CA SER A 277 17.12 5.80 3.27
C SER A 277 15.83 6.26 2.65
N LEU A 278 15.05 5.32 2.11
CA LEU A 278 13.76 5.61 1.50
C LEU A 278 12.68 5.49 2.56
N ILE A 279 12.26 6.61 3.14
CA ILE A 279 11.18 6.62 4.12
C ILE A 279 9.86 6.66 3.36
N ILE A 280 9.19 5.53 3.28
CA ILE A 280 7.96 5.43 2.49
C ILE A 280 6.84 6.15 3.25
N ASN A 281 6.39 7.27 2.70
CA ASN A 281 5.30 8.10 3.24
C ASN A 281 4.05 8.05 2.37
N GLY A 282 3.94 7.05 1.50
CA GLY A 282 2.74 6.78 0.72
C GLY A 282 2.81 5.42 0.03
N GLU A 283 1.64 4.85 -0.25
CA GLU A 283 1.49 3.60 -0.98
C GLU A 283 0.57 3.78 -2.18
N LYS A 284 0.78 2.94 -3.20
CA LYS A 284 -0.14 2.85 -4.33
C LYS A 284 -1.49 2.26 -3.90
N GLY A 285 -2.52 2.55 -4.67
CA GLY A 285 -3.79 1.85 -4.55
C GLY A 285 -3.72 0.46 -5.18
N TYR A 286 -4.78 -0.31 -5.01
CA TYR A 286 -4.90 -1.68 -5.46
C TYR A 286 -6.30 -1.96 -6.00
N ALA A 287 -6.41 -2.71 -7.10
CA ALA A 287 -7.68 -3.25 -7.55
C ALA A 287 -7.47 -4.52 -8.38
N ASP A 288 -8.27 -5.55 -8.10
CA ASP A 288 -8.40 -6.68 -9.00
C ASP A 288 -9.75 -6.61 -9.71
N ILE A 289 -9.71 -6.56 -11.04
CA ILE A 289 -10.91 -6.47 -11.88
C ILE A 289 -11.12 -7.79 -12.61
N LYS A 290 -12.29 -8.40 -12.40
CA LYS A 290 -12.73 -9.59 -13.12
C LYS A 290 -13.43 -9.20 -14.41
N VAL A 291 -12.98 -9.74 -15.54
CA VAL A 291 -13.68 -9.72 -16.82
C VAL A 291 -14.26 -11.11 -17.06
N GLU A 292 -15.58 -11.22 -17.23
CA GLU A 292 -16.28 -12.47 -17.52
C GLU A 292 -17.05 -12.35 -18.82
N ILE A 293 -16.93 -13.35 -19.70
CA ILE A 293 -17.70 -13.44 -20.94
C ILE A 293 -18.56 -14.71 -20.89
N THR A 294 -19.88 -14.52 -20.91
CA THR A 294 -20.84 -15.62 -21.02
C THR A 294 -21.39 -15.70 -22.44
N THR A 295 -21.39 -16.89 -23.03
CA THR A 295 -21.94 -17.18 -24.36
C THR A 295 -22.79 -18.46 -24.32
N PRO A 296 -23.60 -18.75 -25.36
CA PRO A 296 -24.39 -19.99 -25.41
C PRO A 296 -23.57 -21.29 -25.39
N GLY A 297 -22.28 -21.26 -25.73
CA GLY A 297 -21.45 -22.45 -25.97
C GLY A 297 -21.83 -23.20 -27.25
N GLY A 298 -21.47 -24.48 -27.36
CA GLY A 298 -21.78 -25.31 -28.52
C GLY A 298 -20.81 -26.46 -28.77
N HIS A 299 -21.03 -27.18 -29.88
CA HIS A 299 -20.19 -28.30 -30.31
C HIS A 299 -19.02 -27.80 -31.17
N SER A 300 -17.78 -28.24 -30.89
CA SER A 300 -16.60 -27.69 -31.58
C SER A 300 -16.53 -27.98 -33.08
N SER A 301 -17.29 -28.96 -33.61
CA SER A 301 -17.31 -29.25 -35.06
C SER A 301 -18.18 -28.29 -35.87
N ILE A 302 -19.00 -27.46 -35.21
CA ILE A 302 -19.83 -26.44 -35.84
C ILE A 302 -19.75 -25.18 -34.97
N PRO A 303 -18.56 -24.54 -34.88
CA PRO A 303 -18.38 -23.38 -34.04
C PRO A 303 -19.07 -22.15 -34.64
N ARG A 304 -19.37 -21.18 -33.78
CA ARG A 304 -19.64 -19.81 -34.24
C ARG A 304 -18.32 -19.17 -34.71
N ASP A 305 -18.41 -18.07 -35.46
CA ASP A 305 -17.24 -17.35 -36.00
C ASP A 305 -16.22 -16.95 -34.92
N HIS A 306 -16.69 -16.70 -33.69
CA HIS A 306 -15.85 -16.38 -32.53
C HIS A 306 -16.22 -17.24 -31.32
N THR A 307 -15.20 -17.74 -30.62
CA THR A 307 -15.33 -18.46 -29.35
C THR A 307 -15.22 -17.49 -28.18
N SER A 308 -15.81 -17.82 -27.03
CA SER A 308 -15.71 -17.03 -25.80
C SER A 308 -14.25 -16.79 -25.39
N ILE A 309 -13.39 -17.82 -25.47
CA ILE A 309 -11.94 -17.69 -25.23
C ILE A 309 -11.34 -16.67 -26.22
N GLY A 310 -11.63 -16.77 -27.52
CA GLY A 310 -11.10 -15.84 -28.51
C GLY A 310 -11.56 -14.38 -28.29
N MET A 311 -12.82 -14.18 -27.87
CA MET A 311 -13.33 -12.87 -27.50
C MET A 311 -12.58 -12.29 -26.29
N LEU A 312 -12.42 -13.09 -25.24
CA LEU A 312 -11.72 -12.70 -24.02
C LEU A 312 -10.26 -12.38 -24.32
N SER A 313 -9.56 -13.27 -25.05
CA SER A 313 -8.16 -13.07 -25.44
C SER A 313 -7.97 -11.77 -26.22
N LYS A 314 -8.88 -11.41 -27.13
CA LYS A 314 -8.76 -10.16 -27.88
C LYS A 314 -9.00 -8.93 -27.02
N LEU A 315 -10.02 -8.94 -26.16
CA LEU A 315 -10.29 -7.85 -25.20
C LEU A 315 -9.09 -7.63 -24.28
N LEU A 316 -8.55 -8.71 -23.73
CA LEU A 316 -7.40 -8.67 -22.82
C LEU A 316 -6.14 -8.16 -23.51
N SER A 317 -5.84 -8.64 -24.72
CA SER A 317 -4.70 -8.15 -25.52
C SER A 317 -4.83 -6.66 -25.83
N ASP A 318 -6.02 -6.19 -26.21
CA ASP A 318 -6.27 -4.75 -26.48
C ASP A 318 -6.11 -3.90 -25.21
N TYR A 319 -6.53 -4.42 -24.05
CA TYR A 319 -6.39 -3.75 -22.76
C TYR A 319 -4.92 -3.68 -22.29
N GLU A 320 -4.18 -4.76 -22.49
CA GLU A 320 -2.76 -4.86 -22.12
C GLU A 320 -1.88 -3.96 -22.99
N GLU A 321 -2.12 -3.87 -24.29
CA GLU A 321 -1.39 -2.99 -25.21
C GLU A 321 -1.57 -1.50 -24.85
N ASP A 322 -2.75 -1.11 -24.37
CA ASP A 322 -3.08 0.27 -23.98
C ASP A 322 -2.53 0.61 -22.59
N GLN A 323 -1.22 0.83 -22.44
CA GLN A 323 -0.60 1.11 -21.14
C GLN A 323 -1.05 2.43 -20.51
N TYR A 324 -1.18 2.47 -19.17
CA TYR A 324 -1.39 3.72 -18.44
C TYR A 324 -0.22 4.68 -18.64
N LYS A 325 -0.50 5.97 -18.75
CA LYS A 325 0.54 6.99 -18.85
C LYS A 325 1.14 7.26 -17.47
N PRO A 326 2.46 7.48 -17.36
CA PRO A 326 3.04 7.95 -16.12
C PRO A 326 2.55 9.35 -15.78
N VAL A 327 2.27 9.60 -14.50
CA VAL A 327 1.79 10.89 -14.00
C VAL A 327 2.51 11.23 -12.69
N LEU A 328 3.05 12.44 -12.62
CA LEU A 328 3.64 13.01 -11.40
C LEU A 328 2.78 14.20 -10.94
N VAL A 329 1.88 13.92 -10.01
CA VAL A 329 1.10 14.92 -9.27
C VAL A 329 1.83 15.35 -8.00
N PRO A 330 1.59 16.56 -7.45
CA PRO A 330 2.24 17.03 -6.23
C PRO A 330 2.11 16.08 -5.03
N GLU A 331 1.02 15.32 -4.96
CA GLU A 331 0.73 14.38 -3.89
C GLU A 331 1.57 13.09 -3.98
N ASN A 332 2.20 12.81 -5.12
CA ASN A 332 3.04 11.62 -5.28
C ASN A 332 4.35 11.80 -4.49
N PRO A 333 4.68 10.90 -3.52
CA PRO A 333 5.94 10.96 -2.77
C PRO A 333 7.21 11.05 -3.61
N MET A 334 7.19 10.52 -4.85
CA MET A 334 8.33 10.58 -5.75
C MET A 334 8.75 12.00 -6.11
N MET A 335 7.86 13.00 -5.96
CA MET A 335 8.21 14.41 -6.12
C MET A 335 9.35 14.82 -5.19
N GLY A 336 9.24 14.46 -3.90
CA GLY A 336 10.27 14.73 -2.90
C GLY A 336 11.54 13.90 -3.14
N PHE A 337 11.38 12.63 -3.52
CA PHE A 337 12.50 11.77 -3.92
C PHE A 337 13.35 12.42 -5.01
N PHE A 338 12.72 12.84 -6.10
CA PHE A 338 13.44 13.44 -7.23
C PHE A 338 14.12 14.75 -6.83
N GLN A 339 13.45 15.62 -6.05
CA GLN A 339 14.08 16.84 -5.55
C GLN A 339 15.32 16.53 -4.70
N CYS A 340 15.27 15.53 -3.82
CA CYS A 340 16.43 15.11 -3.01
C CYS A 340 17.58 14.58 -3.84
N VAL A 341 17.31 13.68 -4.79
CA VAL A 341 18.35 13.15 -5.67
C VAL A 341 18.91 14.25 -6.59
N GLY A 342 18.08 15.21 -7.02
CA GLY A 342 18.48 16.35 -7.84
C GLY A 342 19.37 17.37 -7.13
N GLU A 343 19.16 17.58 -5.83
CA GLU A 343 20.00 18.48 -5.03
C GLU A 343 21.28 17.82 -4.55
N HIS A 344 21.18 16.58 -4.04
CA HIS A 344 22.24 15.99 -3.24
C HIS A 344 22.91 14.78 -3.88
N GLY A 345 22.19 14.07 -4.75
CA GLY A 345 22.62 12.83 -5.37
C GLY A 345 23.49 13.00 -6.62
N ARG A 346 23.88 11.86 -7.19
CA ARG A 346 24.69 11.77 -8.41
C ARG A 346 23.81 11.61 -9.65
N LEU A 347 23.46 12.73 -10.27
CA LEU A 347 22.72 12.77 -11.53
C LEU A 347 23.46 13.54 -12.63
N PRO A 348 23.21 13.21 -13.92
CA PRO A 348 23.62 14.07 -15.02
C PRO A 348 23.09 15.50 -14.81
N PRO A 349 23.88 16.57 -15.09
CA PRO A 349 23.52 17.93 -14.72
C PRO A 349 22.15 18.41 -15.22
N ASN A 350 21.76 18.02 -16.43
CA ASN A 350 20.46 18.34 -17.00
C ASN A 350 19.29 17.64 -16.29
N ILE A 351 19.52 16.41 -15.82
CA ILE A 351 18.52 15.65 -15.05
C ILE A 351 18.43 16.19 -13.63
N ALA A 352 19.56 16.52 -13.00
CA ALA A 352 19.59 17.15 -11.68
C ALA A 352 18.83 18.49 -11.67
N ASP A 353 19.02 19.32 -12.70
CA ASP A 353 18.30 20.59 -12.83
C ASP A 353 16.79 20.41 -13.02
N ALA A 354 16.38 19.46 -13.86
CA ALA A 354 14.96 19.10 -14.03
C ALA A 354 14.37 18.54 -12.72
N ALA A 355 15.11 17.70 -12.01
CA ALA A 355 14.66 17.08 -10.77
C ALA A 355 14.39 18.13 -9.67
N ARG A 356 15.24 19.17 -9.56
CA ARG A 356 14.99 20.31 -8.67
C ARG A 356 13.73 21.09 -9.07
N LYS A 357 13.50 21.29 -10.37
CA LYS A 357 12.39 22.11 -10.88
C LYS A 357 11.07 21.35 -11.02
N ILE A 358 11.02 20.06 -10.69
CA ILE A 358 9.89 19.18 -10.97
C ILE A 358 8.55 19.67 -10.36
N GLY A 359 8.60 20.34 -9.20
CA GLY A 359 7.41 20.91 -8.54
C GLY A 359 6.86 22.18 -9.22
N PHE A 360 7.62 22.80 -10.12
CA PHE A 360 7.36 24.16 -10.62
C PHE A 360 7.32 24.27 -12.14
N ASP A 361 7.81 23.25 -12.86
CA ASP A 361 7.93 23.24 -14.32
C ASP A 361 7.46 21.91 -14.92
N ASP A 362 6.41 21.96 -15.75
CA ASP A 362 5.86 20.77 -16.39
C ASP A 362 6.83 20.14 -17.40
N GLY A 363 7.69 20.94 -18.05
CA GLY A 363 8.74 20.41 -18.94
C GLY A 363 9.76 19.55 -18.19
N SER A 364 10.12 19.96 -16.97
CA SER A 364 10.97 19.20 -16.06
C SER A 364 10.34 17.87 -15.66
N LYS A 365 9.01 17.81 -15.45
CA LYS A 365 8.31 16.53 -15.20
C LYS A 365 8.46 15.56 -16.38
N GLU A 366 8.32 16.04 -17.62
CA GLU A 366 8.50 15.21 -18.80
C GLU A 366 9.92 14.63 -18.90
N ILE A 367 10.95 15.45 -18.60
CA ILE A 367 12.35 15.01 -18.57
C ILE A 367 12.56 13.92 -17.51
N ILE A 368 12.01 14.10 -16.31
CA ILE A 368 12.13 13.13 -15.21
C ILE A 368 11.38 11.84 -15.54
N ILE A 369 10.17 11.92 -16.10
CA ILE A 369 9.40 10.76 -16.55
C ILE A 369 10.17 9.98 -17.63
N ASP A 370 10.75 10.65 -18.63
CA ASP A 370 11.54 9.99 -19.69
C ASP A 370 12.82 9.33 -19.13
N TYR A 371 13.52 10.01 -18.22
CA TYR A 371 14.76 9.49 -17.66
C TYR A 371 14.52 8.30 -16.73
N PHE A 372 13.70 8.50 -15.69
CA PHE A 372 13.45 7.47 -14.67
C PHE A 372 12.47 6.38 -15.13
N GLY A 373 11.58 6.68 -16.07
CA GLY A 373 10.63 5.71 -16.64
C GLY A 373 11.29 4.60 -17.45
N LYS A 374 12.58 4.74 -17.79
CA LYS A 374 13.41 3.69 -18.40
C LYS A 374 13.83 2.60 -17.40
N SER A 375 13.83 2.91 -16.11
CA SER A 375 14.14 1.94 -15.05
C SER A 375 12.87 1.20 -14.64
N PRO A 376 12.78 -0.13 -14.81
CA PRO A 376 11.63 -0.90 -14.33
C PRO A 376 11.42 -0.78 -12.82
N LEU A 377 12.50 -0.56 -12.05
CA LEU A 377 12.46 -0.39 -10.60
C LEU A 377 11.78 0.91 -10.15
N ILE A 378 11.74 1.94 -11.00
CA ILE A 378 11.25 3.29 -10.64
C ILE A 378 9.98 3.65 -11.42
N LYS A 379 9.84 3.15 -12.65
CA LYS A 379 8.73 3.44 -13.56
C LYS A 379 7.36 3.30 -12.90
N TYR A 380 7.15 2.21 -12.15
CA TYR A 380 5.84 1.91 -11.57
C TYR A 380 5.53 2.68 -10.28
N ASN A 381 6.47 3.47 -9.74
CA ASN A 381 6.20 4.38 -8.61
C ASN A 381 5.34 5.59 -9.02
N PHE A 382 5.36 5.96 -10.30
CA PHE A 382 4.57 7.06 -10.86
C PHE A 382 3.74 6.66 -12.09
N GLN A 383 3.53 5.35 -12.29
CA GLN A 383 2.66 4.82 -13.33
C GLN A 383 1.78 3.70 -12.75
N THR A 384 0.48 3.75 -13.03
CA THR A 384 -0.43 2.63 -12.73
C THR A 384 0.02 1.39 -13.50
N SER A 385 0.27 0.28 -12.80
CA SER A 385 0.62 -0.99 -13.44
C SER A 385 -0.65 -1.79 -13.71
N GLN A 386 -0.56 -2.70 -14.68
CA GLN A 386 -1.60 -3.67 -14.98
C GLN A 386 -0.97 -5.03 -15.27
N ALA A 387 -1.56 -6.11 -14.75
CA ALA A 387 -1.12 -7.47 -15.00
C ALA A 387 -2.34 -8.39 -15.11
N ILE A 388 -2.30 -9.36 -16.03
CA ILE A 388 -3.36 -10.36 -16.21
C ILE A 388 -2.86 -11.65 -15.58
N ASP A 389 -3.34 -11.95 -14.38
CA ASP A 389 -2.71 -12.97 -13.54
C ASP A 389 -3.47 -14.31 -13.58
N ILE A 390 -4.80 -14.25 -13.76
CA ILE A 390 -5.66 -15.43 -13.74
C ILE A 390 -6.50 -15.47 -15.01
N ILE A 391 -6.57 -16.64 -15.66
CA ILE A 391 -7.50 -16.92 -16.75
C ILE A 391 -8.16 -18.29 -16.55
N ASN A 392 -9.48 -18.35 -16.71
CA ASN A 392 -10.28 -19.56 -16.56
C ASN A 392 -11.19 -19.77 -17.78
N GLY A 393 -11.29 -21.00 -18.27
CA GLY A 393 -12.23 -21.37 -19.33
C GLY A 393 -11.97 -22.72 -19.99
N GLY A 394 -13.05 -23.42 -20.37
CA GLY A 394 -13.00 -24.69 -21.10
C GLY A 394 -12.88 -25.93 -20.20
N ASP A 395 -13.74 -26.92 -20.42
CA ASP A 395 -13.73 -28.18 -19.66
C ASP A 395 -13.29 -29.38 -20.51
N LYS A 396 -13.54 -29.34 -21.82
CA LYS A 396 -13.28 -30.43 -22.78
C LYS A 396 -12.90 -29.86 -24.14
N SER A 397 -12.01 -30.56 -24.85
CA SER A 397 -11.50 -30.14 -26.17
C SER A 397 -12.57 -30.08 -27.28
N ASN A 398 -13.69 -30.79 -27.12
CA ASN A 398 -14.77 -30.86 -28.11
C ASN A 398 -16.05 -30.10 -27.72
N ALA A 399 -15.98 -29.26 -26.68
CA ALA A 399 -17.09 -28.43 -26.24
C ALA A 399 -16.65 -26.97 -26.11
N LEU A 400 -17.42 -26.04 -26.71
CA LEU A 400 -17.16 -24.61 -26.59
C LEU A 400 -17.60 -24.12 -25.21
N PRO A 401 -16.72 -23.44 -24.44
CA PRO A 401 -17.04 -22.99 -23.10
C PRO A 401 -18.13 -21.92 -23.08
N ARG A 402 -19.06 -22.07 -22.14
CA ARG A 402 -20.16 -21.12 -21.91
C ARG A 402 -19.74 -19.90 -21.10
N SER A 403 -18.78 -20.06 -20.21
CA SER A 403 -18.22 -18.97 -19.40
C SER A 403 -16.71 -19.03 -19.44
N VAL A 404 -16.09 -17.87 -19.61
CA VAL A 404 -14.64 -17.67 -19.51
C VAL A 404 -14.42 -16.39 -18.70
N SER A 405 -13.35 -16.34 -17.94
CA SER A 405 -13.03 -15.16 -17.15
C SER A 405 -11.54 -14.92 -17.02
N ALA A 406 -11.15 -13.68 -16.78
CA ALA A 406 -9.82 -13.32 -16.34
C ALA A 406 -9.87 -12.32 -15.19
N VAL A 407 -8.80 -12.26 -14.39
CA VAL A 407 -8.58 -11.25 -13.36
C VAL A 407 -7.39 -10.41 -13.78
N VAL A 408 -7.58 -9.10 -13.77
CA VAL A 408 -6.56 -8.10 -14.10
C VAL A 408 -6.25 -7.32 -12.83
N ASN A 409 -5.01 -7.40 -12.36
CA ASN A 409 -4.50 -6.67 -11.21
C ASN A 409 -4.05 -5.26 -11.61
N HIS A 410 -4.31 -4.29 -10.72
CA HIS A 410 -3.85 -2.92 -10.85
C HIS A 410 -3.17 -2.46 -9.55
N ARG A 411 -1.94 -1.94 -9.66
CA ARG A 411 -1.38 -1.04 -8.64
C ARG A 411 -1.58 0.39 -9.11
N ILE A 412 -2.48 1.12 -8.46
CA ILE A 412 -2.96 2.45 -8.86
C ILE A 412 -1.98 3.51 -8.36
N SER A 413 -1.38 4.27 -9.27
CA SER A 413 -0.46 5.36 -8.91
C SER A 413 -1.23 6.63 -8.53
N TYR A 414 -0.58 7.53 -7.81
CA TYR A 414 -1.12 8.86 -7.52
C TYR A 414 -1.42 9.61 -8.83
N GLY A 415 -2.55 10.30 -8.86
CA GLY A 415 -3.07 10.91 -10.07
C GLY A 415 -3.94 9.97 -10.91
N ASN A 416 -4.09 8.71 -10.50
CA ASN A 416 -5.16 7.83 -10.96
C ASN A 416 -6.06 7.38 -9.81
N ASP A 417 -7.28 6.99 -10.16
CA ASP A 417 -8.27 6.43 -9.25
C ASP A 417 -9.06 5.28 -9.91
N PHE A 418 -10.09 4.78 -9.23
CA PHE A 418 -10.94 3.72 -9.78
C PHE A 418 -11.72 4.16 -11.04
N ASP A 419 -12.05 5.44 -11.18
CA ASP A 419 -12.77 5.93 -12.35
C ASP A 419 -11.90 5.82 -13.60
N ASP A 420 -10.59 6.05 -13.50
CA ASP A 420 -9.65 5.79 -14.59
C ASP A 420 -9.61 4.30 -15.00
N ILE A 421 -9.62 3.39 -14.02
CA ILE A 421 -9.67 1.94 -14.26
C ILE A 421 -10.98 1.58 -14.98
N TRP A 422 -12.11 2.04 -14.46
CA TRP A 422 -13.43 1.79 -15.05
C TRP A 422 -13.61 2.40 -16.42
N ALA A 423 -13.09 3.61 -16.65
CA ALA A 423 -13.14 4.27 -17.95
C ALA A 423 -12.40 3.47 -19.01
N LYS A 424 -11.21 2.94 -18.66
CA LYS A 424 -10.42 2.10 -19.56
C LYS A 424 -11.09 0.77 -19.86
N PHE A 425 -11.60 0.07 -18.85
CA PHE A 425 -12.37 -1.16 -19.07
C PHE A 425 -13.64 -0.91 -19.90
N THR A 426 -14.33 0.21 -19.66
CA THR A 426 -15.51 0.58 -20.45
C THR A 426 -15.14 0.84 -21.91
N LYS A 427 -14.03 1.52 -22.17
CA LYS A 427 -13.51 1.77 -23.53
C LYS A 427 -13.28 0.45 -24.27
N HIS A 428 -12.48 -0.45 -23.71
CA HIS A 428 -12.13 -1.73 -24.37
C HIS A 428 -13.29 -2.72 -24.40
N GLY A 429 -14.07 -2.77 -23.33
CA GLY A 429 -15.29 -3.57 -23.23
C GLY A 429 -16.31 -3.20 -24.30
N LYS A 430 -16.54 -1.90 -24.56
CA LYS A 430 -17.43 -1.43 -25.63
C LYS A 430 -16.96 -1.88 -27.01
N VAL A 431 -15.67 -1.70 -27.31
CA VAL A 431 -15.07 -2.13 -28.58
C VAL A 431 -15.26 -3.63 -28.80
N ALA A 432 -15.02 -4.45 -27.76
CA ALA A 432 -15.23 -5.89 -27.84
C ALA A 432 -16.72 -6.26 -27.98
N ALA A 433 -17.59 -5.63 -27.18
CA ALA A 433 -19.02 -5.89 -27.17
C ALA A 433 -19.67 -5.60 -28.53
N GLU A 434 -19.33 -4.46 -29.14
CA GLU A 434 -19.80 -4.08 -30.48
C GLU A 434 -19.23 -5.02 -31.56
N ARG A 435 -17.94 -5.36 -31.49
CA ARG A 435 -17.29 -6.27 -32.44
C ARG A 435 -17.94 -7.66 -32.48
N TYR A 436 -18.31 -8.18 -31.31
CA TYR A 436 -18.84 -9.55 -31.17
C TYR A 436 -20.37 -9.59 -31.04
N ASN A 437 -21.02 -8.43 -31.09
CA ASN A 437 -22.46 -8.26 -30.90
C ASN A 437 -22.93 -8.96 -29.59
N VAL A 438 -22.28 -8.66 -28.47
CA VAL A 438 -22.63 -9.13 -27.11
C VAL A 438 -22.96 -7.94 -26.20
N GLY A 439 -23.64 -8.18 -25.08
CA GLY A 439 -23.88 -7.14 -24.07
C GLY A 439 -22.62 -6.74 -23.32
N LEU A 440 -22.72 -5.63 -22.57
CA LEU A 440 -21.67 -5.13 -21.68
C LEU A 440 -22.28 -4.56 -20.40
N SER A 441 -21.81 -5.07 -19.26
CA SER A 441 -22.04 -4.49 -17.95
C SER A 441 -20.70 -4.17 -17.28
N VAL A 442 -20.55 -2.96 -16.73
CA VAL A 442 -19.33 -2.53 -16.04
C VAL A 442 -19.71 -1.99 -14.66
N ASN A 443 -19.12 -2.55 -13.61
CA ASN A 443 -19.34 -2.16 -12.22
C ASN A 443 -20.85 -2.03 -11.88
N GLY A 444 -21.62 -3.08 -12.23
CA GLY A 444 -23.07 -3.15 -12.00
C GLY A 444 -23.94 -2.29 -12.91
N ARG A 445 -23.37 -1.49 -13.82
CA ARG A 445 -24.11 -0.65 -14.77
C ARG A 445 -24.19 -1.32 -16.13
N GLU A 446 -25.39 -1.46 -16.67
CA GLU A 446 -25.60 -1.90 -18.06
C GLU A 446 -25.16 -0.78 -19.01
N ILE A 447 -24.24 -1.10 -19.91
CA ILE A 447 -23.69 -0.20 -20.92
C ILE A 447 -24.26 -0.54 -22.30
N LEU A 448 -24.33 -1.84 -22.62
CA LEU A 448 -24.96 -2.39 -23.80
C LEU A 448 -25.84 -3.59 -23.39
N PRO A 449 -27.07 -3.72 -23.90
CA PRO A 449 -27.95 -4.81 -23.52
C PRO A 449 -27.39 -6.16 -23.97
N ALA A 450 -27.62 -7.20 -23.17
CA ALA A 450 -27.28 -8.57 -23.53
C ALA A 450 -27.94 -9.00 -24.84
N SER A 451 -27.25 -9.87 -25.59
CA SER A 451 -27.74 -10.42 -26.86
C SER A 451 -27.76 -11.95 -26.83
N ASP A 452 -28.32 -12.56 -27.87
CA ASP A 452 -28.27 -14.01 -28.09
C ASP A 452 -26.85 -14.57 -28.31
N ASN A 453 -25.85 -13.69 -28.51
CA ASN A 453 -24.45 -14.08 -28.61
C ASN A 453 -23.74 -14.09 -27.26
N GLY A 454 -24.30 -13.42 -26.24
CA GLY A 454 -23.71 -13.40 -24.91
C GLY A 454 -23.68 -12.03 -24.24
N ASN A 455 -22.88 -11.96 -23.17
CA ASN A 455 -22.68 -10.78 -22.36
C ASN A 455 -21.26 -10.73 -21.79
N ILE A 456 -20.68 -9.53 -21.73
CA ILE A 456 -19.44 -9.23 -21.02
C ILE A 456 -19.81 -8.56 -19.70
N VAL A 457 -19.31 -9.08 -18.59
CA VAL A 457 -19.46 -8.49 -17.25
C VAL A 457 -18.08 -8.15 -16.73
N ILE A 458 -17.87 -6.89 -16.37
CA ILE A 458 -16.64 -6.40 -15.75
C ILE A 458 -16.97 -5.88 -14.36
N SER A 459 -16.36 -6.45 -13.33
CA SER A 459 -16.63 -6.12 -11.93
C SER A 459 -15.37 -6.22 -11.09
N PHE A 460 -15.42 -5.71 -9.85
CA PHE A 460 -14.40 -6.05 -8.87
C PHE A 460 -14.33 -7.57 -8.67
N TYR A 461 -13.11 -8.09 -8.53
CA TYR A 461 -12.84 -9.46 -8.09
C TYR A 461 -12.76 -9.52 -6.55
N SER A 462 -12.15 -8.50 -5.96
CA SER A 462 -12.02 -8.24 -4.52
C SER A 462 -12.17 -6.73 -4.25
N ASP A 463 -12.26 -6.32 -2.98
CA ASP A 463 -12.36 -4.92 -2.61
C ASP A 463 -11.15 -4.12 -3.11
N GLY A 464 -11.43 -2.92 -3.64
CA GLY A 464 -10.39 -2.00 -4.09
C GLY A 464 -9.85 -1.13 -2.96
N LEU A 465 -8.57 -0.76 -3.07
CA LEU A 465 -7.90 0.21 -2.20
C LEU A 465 -7.48 1.44 -3.01
N SER A 466 -7.88 2.64 -2.58
CA SER A 466 -7.35 3.87 -3.19
C SER A 466 -5.89 4.10 -2.77
N PRO A 467 -5.08 4.87 -3.53
CA PRO A 467 -3.77 5.29 -3.06
C PRO A 467 -3.84 5.89 -1.65
N ALA A 468 -2.87 5.55 -0.80
CA ALA A 468 -2.84 6.06 0.57
C ALA A 468 -2.76 7.60 0.56
N LYS A 469 -3.19 8.25 1.63
CA LYS A 469 -2.88 9.65 1.82
C LYS A 469 -1.37 9.79 2.08
N LYS A 470 -0.72 10.74 1.40
CA LYS A 470 0.69 11.05 1.62
C LYS A 470 0.88 11.57 3.06
N SER A 471 1.74 10.92 3.83
CA SER A 471 2.13 11.40 5.16
C SER A 471 3.05 12.62 5.06
N PRO A 472 2.98 13.58 6.00
CA PRO A 472 3.84 14.75 6.00
C PRO A 472 5.33 14.40 5.96
N ASP A 473 6.08 15.08 5.10
CA ASP A 473 7.55 14.93 4.94
C ASP A 473 8.30 16.25 5.12
N ASN A 474 7.71 17.17 5.87
CA ASN A 474 8.24 18.52 6.09
C ASN A 474 7.79 19.12 7.44
N ASP A 475 7.50 18.29 8.44
CA ASP A 475 7.15 18.74 9.79
C ASP A 475 8.23 18.37 10.83
N ASP A 476 8.06 18.84 12.06
CA ASP A 476 9.05 18.63 13.13
C ASP A 476 9.32 17.15 13.39
N PHE A 477 8.27 16.31 13.36
CA PHE A 477 8.42 14.86 13.53
C PHE A 477 9.26 14.26 12.41
N TRP A 478 8.99 14.62 11.16
CA TRP A 478 9.80 14.17 10.03
C TRP A 478 11.27 14.54 10.18
N PHE A 479 11.59 15.79 10.54
CA PHE A 479 12.97 16.24 10.72
C PHE A 479 13.67 15.52 11.88
N GLU A 480 12.97 15.28 12.98
CA GLU A 480 13.49 14.54 14.12
C GLU A 480 13.74 13.07 13.76
N PHE A 481 12.74 12.39 13.17
CA PHE A 481 12.83 10.99 12.78
C PHE A 481 13.94 10.74 11.76
N THR A 482 13.98 11.53 10.70
CA THR A 482 15.00 11.40 9.65
C THR A 482 16.39 11.84 10.12
N GLY A 483 16.48 12.77 11.06
CA GLY A 483 17.72 13.16 11.70
C GLY A 483 18.31 12.08 12.60
N ILE A 484 17.47 11.31 13.32
CA ILE A 484 17.89 10.12 14.08
C ILE A 484 18.41 9.04 13.13
N ILE A 485 17.69 8.75 12.03
CA ILE A 485 18.15 7.79 11.01
C ILE A 485 19.51 8.20 10.45
N LYS A 486 19.67 9.49 10.13
CA LYS A 486 20.94 10.04 9.63
C LYS A 486 22.07 9.81 10.62
N SER A 487 21.89 10.20 11.89
CA SER A 487 22.92 10.00 12.91
C SER A 487 23.20 8.53 13.20
N PHE A 488 22.19 7.67 13.23
CA PHE A 488 22.38 6.25 13.47
C PHE A 488 23.33 5.64 12.44
N TYR A 489 23.09 5.88 11.14
CA TYR A 489 23.97 5.31 10.12
C TYR A 489 25.30 6.02 9.95
N GLU A 490 25.32 7.35 10.02
CA GLU A 490 26.55 8.10 9.81
C GLU A 490 27.50 8.10 11.00
N ASP A 491 26.98 8.01 12.22
CA ASP A 491 27.79 8.12 13.44
C ASP A 491 27.99 6.76 14.13
N GLU A 492 26.98 5.88 14.13
CA GLU A 492 27.02 4.63 14.90
C GLU A 492 27.37 3.40 14.05
N VAL A 493 26.67 3.19 12.93
CA VAL A 493 26.80 1.96 12.14
C VAL A 493 27.96 2.03 11.15
N PHE A 494 28.07 3.12 10.39
CA PHE A 494 29.05 3.26 9.32
C PHE A 494 29.87 4.57 9.35
N PRO A 495 30.41 5.01 10.50
CA PRO A 495 31.20 6.24 10.58
C PRO A 495 32.40 6.23 9.63
N ASP A 496 33.07 5.08 9.52
CA ASP A 496 34.21 4.92 8.60
C ASP A 496 33.81 5.01 7.12
N LYS A 497 32.64 4.47 6.72
CA LYS A 497 32.18 4.57 5.32
C LYS A 497 31.87 6.03 4.97
N MET A 498 31.32 6.80 5.91
CA MET A 498 30.98 8.20 5.69
C MET A 498 32.19 9.13 5.75
N LEU A 499 33.15 8.88 6.64
CA LEU A 499 34.34 9.71 6.80
C LEU A 499 35.38 9.50 5.70
N LYS A 500 35.51 8.26 5.20
CA LYS A 500 36.54 7.88 4.22
C LYS A 500 36.00 7.72 2.80
N GLY A 501 34.68 7.58 2.66
CA GLY A 501 34.02 7.41 1.37
C GLY A 501 33.76 8.74 0.66
N ASP A 502 33.46 8.64 -0.64
CA ASP A 502 32.99 9.76 -1.47
C ASP A 502 31.46 9.80 -1.60
N LYS A 503 30.78 8.71 -1.20
CA LYS A 503 29.32 8.55 -1.22
C LYS A 503 28.66 9.31 -0.09
N LYS A 504 27.46 9.83 -0.35
CA LYS A 504 26.63 10.50 0.65
C LYS A 504 25.54 9.57 1.17
N PHE A 505 25.06 9.83 2.38
CA PHE A 505 23.83 9.23 2.89
C PHE A 505 22.68 10.24 2.82
N ILE A 506 21.68 9.91 2.01
CA ILE A 506 20.55 10.78 1.68
C ILE A 506 19.26 10.12 2.20
N VAL A 507 18.64 10.75 3.20
CA VAL A 507 17.32 10.36 3.69
C VAL A 507 16.27 11.10 2.87
N THR A 508 15.28 10.38 2.34
CA THR A 508 14.34 10.93 1.36
C THR A 508 12.98 10.23 1.45
N PRO A 509 11.86 10.93 1.16
CA PRO A 509 10.57 10.28 1.05
C PRO A 509 10.55 9.29 -0.13
N GLY A 510 9.61 8.37 -0.11
CA GLY A 510 9.39 7.42 -1.19
C GLY A 510 7.97 6.88 -1.22
N ILE A 511 7.67 6.11 -2.27
CA ILE A 511 6.40 5.41 -2.42
C ILE A 511 6.65 3.92 -2.58
N MET A 512 5.79 3.10 -1.98
CA MET A 512 5.78 1.66 -2.20
C MET A 512 4.66 1.25 -3.15
N SER A 513 4.94 0.25 -3.98
CA SER A 513 3.95 -0.33 -4.90
C SER A 513 3.06 -1.38 -4.24
N GLY A 514 3.61 -2.09 -3.24
CA GLY A 514 2.87 -2.94 -2.31
C GLY A 514 2.10 -2.14 -1.27
N ASN A 515 1.31 -2.85 -0.47
CA ASN A 515 0.52 -2.29 0.62
C ASN A 515 0.73 -3.16 1.85
N THR A 516 1.07 -2.58 3.00
CA THR A 516 1.25 -3.31 4.27
C THR A 516 -0.06 -3.32 5.08
N ASP A 517 0.02 -3.82 6.32
CA ASP A 517 -0.99 -3.68 7.37
C ASP A 517 -1.46 -2.24 7.60
N THR A 518 -0.60 -1.25 7.34
CA THR A 518 -0.92 0.18 7.47
C THR A 518 -2.13 0.67 6.69
N ARG A 519 -2.58 -0.06 5.67
CA ARG A 519 -3.85 0.23 4.97
C ARG A 519 -5.06 0.25 5.92
N HIS A 520 -4.93 -0.40 7.07
CA HIS A 520 -5.97 -0.52 8.11
C HIS A 520 -5.83 0.50 9.25
N TYR A 521 -4.81 1.35 9.19
CA TYR A 521 -4.46 2.28 10.28
C TYR A 521 -4.65 3.76 9.93
N TRP A 522 -5.25 4.07 8.77
CA TRP A 522 -5.40 5.45 8.28
C TRP A 522 -6.22 6.37 9.20
N ASP A 523 -7.15 5.81 9.99
CA ASP A 523 -7.95 6.58 10.94
C ASP A 523 -7.19 6.95 12.23
N LEU A 524 -6.02 6.34 12.48
CA LEU A 524 -5.25 6.53 13.71
C LEU A 524 -4.32 7.75 13.67
N THR A 525 -3.77 8.07 12.50
CA THR A 525 -2.86 9.22 12.31
C THR A 525 -2.62 9.52 10.83
N ASP A 526 -2.25 10.77 10.54
CA ASP A 526 -1.75 11.20 9.22
C ASP A 526 -0.24 10.92 9.05
N ARG A 527 0.46 10.46 10.10
CA ARG A 527 1.91 10.18 10.09
C ARG A 527 2.19 8.69 10.05
N ILE A 528 2.14 8.10 8.86
CA ILE A 528 2.36 6.66 8.65
C ILE A 528 3.56 6.45 7.73
N PHE A 529 4.65 5.97 8.31
CA PHE A 529 5.91 5.72 7.64
C PHE A 529 6.19 4.22 7.54
N ARG A 530 6.82 3.80 6.44
CA ARG A 530 7.16 2.40 6.17
C ARG A 530 8.64 2.32 5.86
N VAL A 531 9.38 1.72 6.78
CA VAL A 531 10.83 1.65 6.73
C VAL A 531 11.28 0.74 7.86
N GLN A 532 12.31 -0.08 7.61
CA GLN A 532 12.91 -0.90 8.65
C GLN A 532 14.42 -0.67 8.76
N PRO A 533 15.00 -0.67 9.97
CA PRO A 533 16.44 -0.60 10.11
C PRO A 533 17.09 -1.83 9.49
N GLY A 534 18.16 -1.59 8.75
CA GLY A 534 18.91 -2.63 8.06
C GLY A 534 19.79 -2.10 6.96
N SER A 535 20.73 -2.95 6.55
CA SER A 535 21.64 -2.71 5.44
C SER A 535 21.79 -3.91 4.49
N THR A 536 21.02 -4.99 4.69
CA THR A 536 20.94 -6.13 3.76
C THR A 536 20.46 -5.62 2.40
N ASP A 537 21.13 -6.06 1.34
CA ASP A 537 20.63 -5.85 -0.02
C ASP A 537 19.33 -6.64 -0.22
N MET A 538 18.21 -5.91 -0.27
CA MET A 538 16.87 -6.48 -0.45
C MET A 538 16.78 -7.35 -1.71
N PHE A 539 17.47 -6.99 -2.79
CA PHE A 539 17.45 -7.78 -4.03
C PHE A 539 18.13 -9.15 -3.86
N SER A 540 19.02 -9.27 -2.89
CA SER A 540 19.74 -10.50 -2.55
C SER A 540 19.08 -11.31 -1.41
N SER A 541 18.01 -10.77 -0.82
CA SER A 541 17.30 -11.34 0.35
C SER A 541 16.20 -12.32 -0.05
N ASN A 542 15.86 -12.40 -1.33
CA ASN A 542 14.84 -13.30 -1.89
C ASN A 542 13.49 -13.26 -1.16
N VAL A 543 13.00 -12.06 -0.82
CA VAL A 543 11.67 -11.87 -0.20
C VAL A 543 10.61 -12.55 -1.06
N HIS A 544 9.73 -13.32 -0.40
CA HIS A 544 8.70 -14.20 -1.00
C HIS A 544 9.23 -15.31 -1.92
N GLY A 545 10.53 -15.39 -2.15
CA GLY A 545 11.20 -16.39 -2.97
C GLY A 545 11.74 -17.58 -2.15
N GLN A 546 12.46 -18.45 -2.86
CA GLN A 546 13.29 -19.50 -2.28
C GLN A 546 14.55 -18.91 -1.63
N ASP A 547 15.11 -19.59 -0.64
CA ASP A 547 16.33 -19.19 0.08
C ASP A 547 16.25 -17.74 0.58
N GLU A 548 15.09 -17.38 1.15
CA GLU A 548 14.92 -16.12 1.87
C GLU A 548 15.92 -16.04 3.02
N ARG A 549 16.54 -14.87 3.18
CA ARG A 549 17.57 -14.64 4.18
C ARG A 549 17.69 -13.19 4.61
N VAL A 550 18.25 -13.00 5.80
CA VAL A 550 18.68 -11.69 6.31
C VAL A 550 20.06 -11.83 6.96
N ASP A 551 20.90 -10.81 6.85
CA ASP A 551 22.20 -10.84 7.54
C ASP A 551 22.08 -10.45 9.01
N LEU A 552 23.00 -10.95 9.85
CA LEU A 552 23.02 -10.67 11.28
C LEU A 552 23.16 -9.17 11.60
N HIS A 553 23.91 -8.42 10.79
CA HIS A 553 24.11 -6.99 11.04
C HIS A 553 22.78 -6.25 10.93
N THR A 554 21.97 -6.55 9.91
CA THR A 554 20.63 -5.99 9.76
C THR A 554 19.71 -6.30 10.93
N HIS A 555 19.75 -7.53 11.47
CA HIS A 555 18.96 -7.84 12.65
C HIS A 555 19.42 -7.06 13.90
N LEU A 556 20.74 -6.91 14.09
CA LEU A 556 21.30 -6.10 15.18
C LEU A 556 21.04 -4.59 15.02
N GLU A 557 21.03 -4.09 13.78
CA GLU A 557 20.62 -2.73 13.45
C GLU A 557 19.16 -2.49 13.85
N SER A 558 18.25 -3.44 13.57
CA SER A 558 16.85 -3.39 14.02
C SER A 558 16.75 -3.23 15.54
N ILE A 559 17.42 -4.11 16.31
CA ILE A 559 17.39 -4.07 17.77
C ILE A 559 17.94 -2.74 18.31
N SER A 560 19.12 -2.33 17.83
CA SER A 560 19.79 -1.13 18.34
C SER A 560 19.09 0.17 17.94
N PHE A 561 18.56 0.25 16.72
CA PHE A 561 17.77 1.39 16.27
C PHE A 561 16.51 1.53 17.09
N TYR A 562 15.72 0.46 17.27
CA TYR A 562 14.47 0.54 18.03
C TYR A 562 14.69 0.77 19.52
N TYR A 563 15.79 0.27 20.10
CA TYR A 563 16.18 0.61 21.47
C TYR A 563 16.34 2.14 21.63
N ASN A 564 17.07 2.77 20.70
CA ASN A 564 17.25 4.22 20.70
C ASN A 564 15.96 4.96 20.35
N TYR A 565 15.23 4.52 19.33
CA TYR A 565 13.99 5.15 18.87
C TYR A 565 12.95 5.22 19.98
N ILE A 566 12.70 4.09 20.66
CA ILE A 566 11.76 4.03 21.79
C ILE A 566 12.28 4.91 22.93
N SER A 567 13.57 4.83 23.31
CA SER A 567 14.15 5.69 24.35
C SER A 567 14.00 7.18 24.05
N HIS A 568 14.15 7.56 22.79
CA HIS A 568 14.05 8.94 22.32
C HIS A 568 12.61 9.43 22.34
N PHE A 569 11.72 8.79 21.57
CA PHE A 569 10.35 9.26 21.39
C PHE A 569 9.44 9.01 22.61
N ALA A 570 9.77 8.05 23.47
CA ALA A 570 9.05 7.83 24.72
C ALA A 570 9.58 8.68 25.90
N ASN A 571 10.63 9.50 25.66
CA ASN A 571 11.33 10.32 26.66
C ASN A 571 11.81 9.54 27.90
N LEU A 572 12.44 8.38 27.71
CA LEU A 572 12.89 7.49 28.79
C LEU A 572 14.12 7.95 29.59
#